data_AF-A0A9E0VSQ2-F1
#
_entry.id   AF-A0A9E0VSQ2-F1
#
_cell.length_a   1.000
_cell.length_b   1.000
_cell.length_c   1.000
_cell.angle_alpha   90.00
_cell.angle_beta   90.00
_cell.angle_gamma   90.00
#
_symmetry.space_group_name_H-M   'P 1'
#
loop_
_entity.id
_entity.type
_entity.pdbx_description
1 polymer ?
#
loop_
_entity_poly.entity_id
_entity_poly.type
_entity_poly.pdbx_seq_one_letter_code
_entity_poly.pdbx_strand_id
1 'polypeptide(L)' 'MGMRSEDEYNEEDLARINEALNEGIHSVERKPFRFSLLFLWWIVVAGLGAAAWYFAKFAGVI' A
#
# COMPACT_ATOMS: atom_id res chain seq x y z
N MET A 1 20.78 17.29 -2.62
CA MET A 1 21.32 15.91 -2.63
C MET A 1 21.67 15.60 -4.06
N GLY A 2 22.95 15.62 -4.41
CA GLY A 2 23.39 15.34 -5.78
C GLY A 2 23.30 13.85 -6.07
N MET A 3 22.65 13.47 -7.17
CA MET A 3 22.84 12.15 -7.75
C MET A 3 24.23 12.14 -8.40
N ARG A 4 25.17 11.39 -7.82
CA ARG A 4 26.46 11.06 -8.48
C ARG A 4 26.15 10.18 -9.70
N SER A 5 26.85 10.41 -10.80
CA SER A 5 26.75 9.62 -12.03
C SER A 5 27.25 8.18 -11.79
N GLU A 6 26.65 7.20 -12.46
CA GLU A 6 26.97 5.75 -12.31
C GLU A 6 28.46 5.41 -12.50
N ASP A 7 29.18 6.22 -13.29
CA ASP A 7 30.63 6.09 -13.52
C ASP A 7 31.50 6.39 -12.29
N GLU A 8 30.89 6.87 -11.19
CA GLU A 8 31.60 7.35 -9.99
C GLU A 8 31.53 6.39 -8.79
N TYR A 9 30.99 5.19 -8.95
CA TYR A 9 30.99 4.18 -7.88
C TYR A 9 32.16 3.21 -8.06
N ASN A 10 32.97 3.06 -7.02
CA ASN A 10 33.97 1.99 -6.94
C ASN A 10 33.25 0.63 -6.93
N GLU A 11 33.86 -0.43 -7.48
CA GLU A 11 33.28 -1.78 -7.53
C GLU A 11 32.86 -2.29 -6.13
N GLU A 12 33.64 -1.94 -5.10
CA GLU A 12 33.34 -2.28 -3.70
C GLU A 12 32.09 -1.56 -3.18
N ASP A 13 31.88 -0.29 -3.57
CA ASP A 13 30.69 0.46 -3.19
C ASP A 13 29.46 -0.08 -3.92
N LEU A 14 29.59 -0.46 -5.19
CA LEU A 14 28.54 -1.15 -5.94
C LEU A 14 28.17 -2.49 -5.30
N ALA A 15 29.15 -3.25 -4.80
CA ALA A 15 28.90 -4.51 -4.12
C ALA A 15 28.07 -4.30 -2.83
N ARG A 16 28.44 -3.31 -2.02
CA ARG A 16 27.71 -2.97 -0.78
C ARG A 16 26.29 -2.44 -1.06
N ILE A 17 26.11 -1.65 -2.11
CA ILE A 17 24.80 -1.16 -2.54
C ILE A 17 23.91 -2.34 -2.97
N ASN A 18 24.45 -3.26 -3.77
CA ASN A 18 23.71 -4.43 -4.21
C ASN A 18 23.35 -5.38 -3.07
N GLU A 19 24.25 -5.57 -2.10
CA GLU A 19 23.98 -6.32 -0.88
C GLU A 19 22.83 -5.66 -0.10
N ALA A 20 22.91 -4.36 0.18
CA ALA A 20 21.87 -3.63 0.91
C ALA A 20 20.50 -3.61 0.20
N LEU A 21 20.47 -3.55 -1.14
CA LEU A 21 19.23 -3.56 -1.92
C LEU A 21 18.57 -4.95 -1.98
N ASN A 22 19.37 -6.01 -1.99
CA ASN A 22 18.88 -7.39 -2.14
C ASN A 22 18.71 -8.11 -0.80
N GLU A 23 19.20 -7.55 0.31
CA GLU A 23 19.05 -8.13 1.64
C GLU A 23 17.71 -7.77 2.33
N GLY A 24 17.26 -8.69 3.19
CA GLY A 24 16.21 -8.43 4.18
C GLY A 24 14.83 -8.12 3.60
N ILE A 25 14.19 -7.04 4.08
CA ILE A 25 12.79 -6.65 3.80
C ILE A 25 12.53 -6.37 2.30
N HIS A 26 13.58 -6.11 1.52
CA HIS A 26 13.50 -5.86 0.08
C HIS A 26 13.63 -7.14 -0.77
N SER A 27 14.01 -8.27 -0.18
CA SER A 27 14.11 -9.58 -0.86
C SER A 27 12.75 -10.25 -1.12
N VAL A 28 11.68 -9.76 -0.50
CA VAL A 28 10.34 -10.33 -0.63
C VAL A 28 9.63 -9.69 -1.82
N GLU A 29 9.18 -10.53 -2.76
CA GLU A 29 8.38 -10.10 -3.91
C GLU A 29 7.06 -9.47 -3.43
N ARG A 30 6.97 -8.15 -3.52
CA ARG A 30 5.77 -7.41 -3.10
C ARG A 30 4.72 -7.53 -4.20
N LYS A 31 3.61 -8.21 -3.89
CA LYS A 31 2.44 -8.17 -4.77
C LYS A 31 1.93 -6.72 -4.89
N PRO A 32 1.51 -6.31 -6.10
CA PRO A 32 0.95 -4.98 -6.30
C PRO A 32 -0.29 -4.77 -5.41
N PHE A 33 -0.52 -3.53 -5.00
CA PHE A 33 -1.67 -3.19 -4.18
C PHE A 33 -2.97 -3.60 -4.89
N ARG A 34 -3.77 -4.41 -4.20
CA ARG A 34 -5.04 -4.89 -4.74
C ARG A 34 -6.12 -3.85 -4.45
N PHE A 35 -6.42 -2.99 -5.41
CA PHE A 35 -7.52 -2.02 -5.34
C PHE A 35 -8.88 -2.66 -5.01
N SER A 36 -9.04 -3.96 -5.28
CA SER A 36 -10.23 -4.73 -4.89
C SER A 36 -10.48 -4.72 -3.38
N LEU A 37 -9.42 -4.70 -2.55
CA LEU A 37 -9.55 -4.68 -1.09
C LEU A 37 -10.08 -3.33 -0.60
N LEU A 38 -9.63 -2.24 -1.22
CA LEU A 38 -10.15 -0.89 -0.93
C LEU A 38 -11.63 -0.80 -1.32
N PHE A 39 -12.00 -1.29 -2.52
CA PHE A 39 -13.38 -1.27 -2.98
C PHE A 39 -14.30 -2.11 -2.09
N LEU A 40 -13.84 -3.29 -1.66
CA LEU A 40 -14.59 -4.13 -0.72
C LEU A 40 -14.86 -3.41 0.60
N TRP A 41 -13.89 -2.64 1.11
CA TRP A 41 -14.08 -1.85 2.32
C TRP A 41 -15.19 -0.79 2.15
N TRP A 42 -15.21 -0.08 1.01
CA TRP A 42 -16.27 0.88 0.69
C TRP A 42 -17.65 0.23 0.62
N ILE A 43 -17.76 -0.98 0.05
CA ILE A 43 -19.03 -1.73 0.03
C ILE A 43 -19.52 -2.02 1.44
N VAL A 44 -18.64 -2.48 2.33
CA VAL A 44 -19.00 -2.79 3.72
C VAL A 44 -19.52 -1.54 4.43
N VAL A 45 -18.79 -0.43 4.32
CA VAL A 45 -19.18 0.84 4.95
C VAL A 45 -20.50 1.36 4.38
N ALA A 46 -20.69 1.33 3.05
CA ALA A 46 -21.93 1.76 2.41
C ALA A 46 -23.12 0.88 2.81
N GLY A 47 -22.93 -0.44 2.91
CA GLY A 47 -23.96 -1.38 3.33
C GLY A 47 -24.40 -1.15 4.78
N LEU A 48 -23.44 -0.96 5.69
CA LEU A 48 -23.73 -0.62 7.09
C LEU A 48 -24.44 0.73 7.20
N GLY A 49 -24.02 1.74 6.43
CA GLY A 49 -24.66 3.05 6.40
C GLY A 49 -26.10 2.98 5.89
N ALA A 50 -26.34 2.23 4.81
CA ALA A 50 -27.68 2.03 4.25
C ALA A 50 -28.60 1.28 5.24
N ALA A 51 -28.09 0.25 5.91
CA ALA A 51 -28.84 -0.48 6.93
C ALA A 51 -29.20 0.42 8.11
N ALA A 52 -28.24 1.20 8.63
CA ALA A 52 -28.48 2.15 9.72
C ALA A 52 -29.53 3.19 9.34
N TRP A 53 -29.44 3.77 8.14
CA TRP A 53 -30.43 4.71 7.63
C TRP A 53 -31.82 4.09 7.48
N TYR A 54 -31.91 2.86 6.98
CA TYR A 54 -33.18 2.14 6.87
C TYR A 54 -33.85 1.93 8.23
N PHE A 55 -33.09 1.51 9.25
CA PHE A 55 -33.62 1.36 10.60
C PHE A 55 -34.01 2.71 11.23
N ALA A 56 -33.24 3.78 11.00
CA ALA A 56 -33.58 5.12 11.47
C ALA A 56 -34.92 5.59 10.89
N LYS A 57 -35.16 5.33 9.60
CA LYS A 57 -36.45 5.60 8.94
C LYS A 57 -37.59 4.77 9.54
N PHE A 58 -37.36 3.48 9.80
CA PHE A 58 -38.37 2.62 10.42
C PHE A 58 -38.71 3.05 11.85
N ALA A 59 -37.73 3.55 12.59
CA ALA A 59 -37.91 4.08 13.95
C ALA A 59 -38.51 5.50 13.98
N GLY A 60 -38.70 6.16 12.83
CA GLY A 60 -39.24 7.52 12.73
C GLY A 60 -38.28 8.61 13.23
N VAL A 61 -36.98 8.31 13.30
CA VAL A 61 -35.93 9.29 13.67
C VAL A 61 -35.59 10.21 12.50
N ILE A 62 -35.78 9.71 11.28
CA ILE A 62 -35.69 10.39 9.98
C ILE A 62 -37.00 10.14 9.25
#